data_AF-A0A349B459-F1
#
_entry.id   AF-A0A349B459-F1
#
_cell.length_a   1.000
_cell.length_b   1.000
_cell.length_c   1.000
_cell.angle_alpha   90.00
_cell.angle_beta   90.00
_cell.angle_gamma   90.00
#
_symmetry.space_group_name_H-M   'P 1'
#
loop_
_entity.id
_entity.type
_entity.pdbx_description
1 polymer ?
#
loop_
_entity_poly.entity_id
_entity_poly.type
_entity_poly.pdbx_seq_one_letter_code
_entity_poly.pdbx_strand_id
1 'polypeptide(L)'
;MIETISAARRDLTKHVHRFRRDGLDAEPVVFGDHRKPEAVVVPFETFQLLLDVAEDIAIAERIRERDASDSGVRTSLADAAAEFGIDLDEL
;
A
#
# COMPACT_ATOMS: atom_id res chain seq x y z
N MET A 1 8.49 20.74 -4.83
CA MET A 1 7.88 22.09 -5.03
C MET A 1 6.37 21.93 -5.08
N ILE A 2 5.58 22.80 -4.44
CA ILE A 2 4.11 22.68 -4.43
C ILE A 2 3.51 23.49 -5.59
N GLU A 3 2.76 22.82 -6.46
CA GLU A 3 2.04 23.45 -7.56
C GLU A 3 0.66 23.96 -7.11
N THR A 4 0.12 24.97 -7.80
CA THR A 4 -1.30 25.30 -7.65
C THR A 4 -2.14 24.23 -8.37
N ILE A 5 -3.39 24.04 -7.93
CA ILE A 5 -4.34 23.12 -8.59
C ILE A 5 -4.43 23.38 -10.10
N SER A 6 -4.50 24.65 -10.51
CA SER A 6 -4.55 25.04 -11.92
C SER A 6 -3.28 24.69 -12.70
N ALA A 7 -2.10 24.79 -12.08
CA ALA A 7 -0.84 24.41 -12.71
C ALA A 7 -0.73 22.89 -12.86
N ALA A 8 -1.03 22.14 -11.79
CA ALA A 8 -1.04 20.68 -11.81
C ALA A 8 -2.01 20.12 -12.86
N ARG A 9 -3.20 20.71 -12.99
CA ARG A 9 -4.19 20.31 -14.02
C ARG A 9 -3.68 20.55 -15.43
N ARG A 10 -3.06 21.70 -15.68
CA ARG A 10 -2.51 22.06 -17.00
C ARG A 10 -1.36 21.14 -17.39
N ASP A 11 -0.50 20.79 -16.44
CA ASP A 11 0.74 20.07 -16.71
C ASP A 11 0.61 18.54 -16.45
N LEU A 12 -0.59 18.04 -16.16
CA LEU A 12 -0.85 16.65 -15.78
C LEU A 12 -0.28 15.63 -16.80
N THR A 13 -0.49 15.85 -18.10
CA THR A 13 0.03 14.96 -19.14
C THR A 13 1.55 14.91 -19.16
N LYS A 14 2.21 16.04 -18.88
CA LYS A 14 3.68 16.11 -18.77
C LYS A 14 4.18 15.33 -17.55
N HIS A 15 3.49 15.45 -16.42
CA HIS A 15 3.79 14.70 -15.21
C HIS A 15 3.64 13.19 -15.44
N VAL A 16 2.56 12.75 -16.08
CA VAL A 16 2.35 11.34 -16.43
C VAL A 16 3.42 10.83 -17.40
N HIS A 17 3.82 11.64 -18.38
CA HIS A 17 4.92 11.26 -19.28
C HIS A 17 6.25 11.11 -18.52
N ARG A 18 6.54 12.01 -17.57
CA ARG A 18 7.71 11.89 -16.69
C ARG A 18 7.65 10.60 -15.87
N PHE A 19 6.52 10.29 -15.27
CA PHE A 19 6.35 9.05 -14.50
C PHE A 19 6.58 7.79 -15.33
N ARG A 20 6.14 7.78 -16.60
CA ARG A 20 6.41 6.64 -17.51
C ARG A 20 7.89 6.49 -17.87
N ARG A 21 8.63 7.61 -17.93
CA ARG A 21 10.05 7.62 -18.29
C ARG A 21 10.94 7.27 -17.11
N ASP A 22 10.64 7.84 -15.95
CA ASP A 22 11.52 7.82 -14.77
C ASP A 22 11.08 6.78 -13.73
N GLY A 23 9.87 6.21 -13.86
CA GLY A 23 9.38 5.13 -12.99
C GLY A 23 9.43 5.51 -11.51
N LEU A 24 9.99 4.63 -10.68
CA LEU A 24 10.17 4.83 -9.24
C LEU A 24 11.07 6.03 -8.88
N ASP A 25 11.96 6.45 -9.78
CA ASP A 25 12.86 7.59 -9.56
C ASP A 25 12.17 8.94 -9.87
N ALA A 26 10.91 8.90 -10.32
CA ALA A 26 10.20 10.11 -10.68
C ALA A 26 9.74 10.90 -9.44
N GLU A 27 10.13 12.17 -9.38
CA GLU A 27 9.73 13.07 -8.29
C GLU A 27 8.19 13.21 -8.21
N PRO A 28 7.57 13.06 -7.01
CA PRO A 28 6.14 13.28 -6.79
C PRO A 28 5.69 14.70 -7.14
N VAL A 29 4.44 14.86 -7.57
CA VAL A 29 3.83 16.17 -7.78
C VAL A 29 2.90 16.47 -6.62
N VAL A 30 3.29 17.42 -5.78
CA VAL A 30 2.45 17.90 -4.68
C VAL A 30 1.73 19.18 -5.13
N PHE A 31 0.44 19.28 -4.87
CA PHE A 31 -0.36 20.44 -5.27
C PHE A 31 -1.45 20.78 -4.25
N GLY A 32 -1.97 22.00 -4.34
CA GLY A 32 -3.10 22.48 -3.52
C GLY A 32 -3.36 23.97 -3.68
N ASP A 33 -4.34 24.49 -2.94
CA ASP A 33 -4.69 25.90 -2.98
C ASP A 33 -3.64 26.77 -2.26
N HIS A 34 -3.42 27.99 -2.76
CA HIS A 34 -2.44 28.94 -2.22
C HIS A 34 -1.02 28.35 -1.94
N ARG A 35 -0.61 27.32 -2.70
CA ARG A 35 0.63 26.56 -2.51
C ARG A 35 0.72 25.80 -1.17
N LYS A 36 -0.41 25.53 -0.54
CA LYS A 36 -0.51 24.59 0.57
C LYS A 36 -0.51 23.16 0.01
N PRO A 37 0.19 22.20 0.63
CA PRO A 37 0.14 20.81 0.18
C PRO A 37 -1.20 20.19 0.59
N GLU A 38 -1.98 19.76 -0.39
CA GLU A 38 -3.31 19.16 -0.15
C GLU A 38 -3.45 17.79 -0.81
N ALA A 39 -2.79 17.57 -1.94
CA ALA A 39 -2.79 16.30 -2.65
C ALA A 39 -1.42 16.04 -3.31
N VAL A 40 -1.18 14.77 -3.63
CA VAL A 40 0.02 14.32 -4.34
C VAL A 40 -0.38 13.37 -5.48
N VAL A 41 0.32 13.49 -6.62
CA VAL A 41 0.30 12.48 -7.69
C VAL A 41 1.66 11.80 -7.72
N VAL A 42 1.66 10.48 -7.75
CA VAL A 42 2.84 9.63 -7.82
C VAL A 42 2.72 8.64 -8.98
N PRO A 43 3.83 8.04 -9.46
CA PRO A 43 3.78 6.85 -10.30
C PRO A 43 2.94 5.74 -9.65
N PHE A 44 2.27 4.94 -10.48
CA PHE A 44 1.42 3.86 -9.96
C PHE A 44 2.22 2.83 -9.15
N GLU A 45 3.42 2.48 -9.61
CA GLU A 45 4.32 1.56 -8.90
C GLU A 45 4.70 2.09 -7.51
N THR A 46 4.97 3.40 -7.39
CA THR A 46 5.21 4.04 -6.09
C THR A 46 3.99 3.94 -5.18
N PHE A 47 2.79 4.13 -5.72
CA PHE A 47 1.56 3.96 -4.95
C PHE A 47 1.37 2.52 -4.46
N GLN A 48 1.69 1.51 -5.27
CA GLN A 48 1.64 0.12 -4.86
C GLN A 48 2.58 -0.18 -3.68
N LEU A 49 3.83 0.29 -3.74
CA LEU A 49 4.77 0.15 -2.63
C LEU A 49 4.28 0.81 -1.34
N LEU A 50 3.59 1.96 -1.46
CA LEU A 50 2.99 2.63 -0.31
C LEU A 50 1.80 1.87 0.27
N LEU A 51 1.03 1.15 -0.56
CA LEU A 51 -0.08 0.31 -0.10
C LEU A 51 0.43 -0.85 0.76
N ASP A 52 1.48 -1.53 0.32
CA ASP A 52 2.06 -2.65 1.08
C ASP A 52 2.52 -2.18 2.48
N VAL A 53 3.21 -1.04 2.54
CA VAL A 53 3.65 -0.45 3.82
C VAL A 53 2.46 0.01 4.67
N ALA A 54 1.42 0.56 4.06
CA ALA A 54 0.23 1.01 4.77
C ALA A 54 -0.54 -0.19 5.38
N GLU A 55 -0.61 -1.31 4.66
CA GLU A 55 -1.19 -2.57 5.14
C GLU A 55 -0.43 -3.09 6.36
N ASP A 56 0.91 -3.14 6.26
CA ASP A 56 1.76 -3.54 7.38
C ASP A 56 1.51 -2.69 8.63
N ILE A 57 1.44 -1.36 8.48
CA ILE A 57 1.15 -0.44 9.59
C ILE A 57 -0.23 -0.70 10.19
N ALA A 58 -1.25 -0.88 9.34
CA ALA A 58 -2.63 -1.09 9.80
C ALA A 58 -2.79 -2.40 10.59
N ILE A 59 -2.03 -3.43 10.25
CA ILE A 59 -2.13 -4.76 10.87
C ILE A 59 -1.11 -4.94 12.02
N ALA A 60 -0.06 -4.11 12.09
CA ALA A 60 1.04 -4.25 13.04
C ALA A 60 0.58 -4.35 14.50
N GLU A 61 -0.42 -3.57 14.92
CA GLU A 61 -0.95 -3.65 16.29
C GLU A 61 -1.64 -4.98 16.56
N ARG A 62 -2.46 -5.44 15.62
CA ARG A 62 -3.14 -6.73 15.70
C ARG A 62 -2.18 -7.92 15.71
N ILE A 63 -1.06 -7.82 14.98
CA ILE A 63 0.01 -8.83 15.05
C ILE A 63 0.64 -8.83 16.45
N ARG A 64 1.01 -7.67 16.98
CA ARG A 64 1.58 -7.57 18.35
C ARG A 64 0.65 -8.13 19.41
N GLU A 65 -0.66 -7.85 19.33
CA GLU A 65 -1.67 -8.41 20.23
C GLU A 65 -1.71 -9.93 20.12
N ARG A 66 -1.76 -10.47 18.89
CA ARG A 66 -1.79 -11.91 18.63
C ARG A 66 -0.54 -12.60 19.17
N ASP A 67 0.64 -12.05 18.87
CA ASP A 67 1.93 -12.57 19.35
C ASP A 67 2.02 -12.54 20.88
N ALA A 68 1.54 -11.48 21.53
CA ALA A 68 1.51 -11.40 22.99
C ALA A 68 0.54 -12.42 23.62
N SER A 69 -0.53 -12.78 22.89
CA SER A 69 -1.52 -13.79 23.31
C SER A 69 -1.23 -15.19 22.80
N ASP A 70 -0.14 -15.38 22.05
CA ASP A 70 0.20 -16.65 21.43
C ASP A 70 0.55 -17.67 22.52
N SER A 71 -0.26 -18.72 22.62
CA SER A 71 -0.05 -19.81 23.57
C SER A 71 1.16 -20.68 23.21
N GLY A 72 1.76 -20.47 22.02
CA GLY A 72 2.84 -21.28 21.48
C GLY A 72 2.37 -22.65 21.00
N VAL A 73 1.07 -22.95 21.12
CA VAL A 73 0.50 -24.20 20.62
C VAL A 73 0.51 -24.14 19.09
N ARG A 74 1.01 -25.21 18.49
CA ARG A 74 1.04 -25.40 17.04
C ARG A 74 0.23 -26.64 16.71
N THR A 75 -0.56 -26.57 15.64
CA THR A 75 -1.34 -27.69 15.12
C THR A 75 -0.79 -28.08 13.75
N SER A 76 -0.97 -29.33 13.34
CA SER A 76 -0.63 -29.73 11.98
C SER A 76 -1.71 -29.26 11.02
N LEU A 77 -1.37 -29.12 9.73
CA LEU A 77 -2.37 -28.78 8.70
C LEU A 77 -3.48 -29.83 8.63
N ALA A 78 -3.14 -31.12 8.80
CA ALA A 78 -4.10 -32.22 8.80
C ALA A 78 -5.08 -32.12 9.98
N ASP A 79 -4.58 -31.81 11.18
CA ASP A 79 -5.42 -31.65 12.38
C ASP A 79 -6.36 -30.45 12.24
N ALA A 80 -5.86 -29.32 11.71
CA ALA A 80 -6.69 -28.15 11.43
C ALA A 80 -7.76 -28.44 10.37
N ALA A 81 -7.40 -29.12 9.28
CA ALA A 81 -8.35 -29.48 8.22
C ALA A 81 -9.46 -30.40 8.77
N ALA A 82 -9.10 -31.40 9.58
CA ALA A 82 -10.04 -32.27 10.26
C ALA A 82 -10.98 -31.50 11.19
N GLU A 83 -10.47 -30.51 11.94
CA GLU A 83 -11.27 -29.64 12.82
C GLU A 83 -12.34 -28.85 12.04
N PHE A 84 -12.00 -28.36 10.85
CA PHE A 84 -12.92 -27.57 10.02
C PHE A 84 -13.72 -28.41 8.99
N GLY A 85 -13.55 -29.74 8.97
CA GLY A 85 -14.23 -30.62 8.02
C GLY A 85 -13.80 -30.43 6.57
N ILE A 86 -12.55 -30.00 6.36
CA ILE A 86 -11.95 -29.80 5.04
C ILE A 86 -11.25 -31.10 4.64
N ASP A 87 -11.60 -31.64 3.48
CA ASP A 87 -10.84 -32.74 2.86
C ASP A 87 -9.67 -32.16 2.05
N LEU A 88 -8.45 -32.50 2.45
CA LEU A 88 -7.24 -32.00 1.80
C LEU A 88 -6.95 -32.73 0.47
N ASP A 89 -7.49 -33.93 0.28
CA ASP A 89 -7.29 -34.72 -0.95
C ASP A 89 -8.23 -34.30 -2.09
N GLU A 90 -9.24 -33.47 -1.79
CA GLU A 90 -10.24 -32.94 -2.74
C GLU A 90 -10.02 -31.48 -3.16
N LEU A 91 -8.94 -30.82 -2.70
CA LEU A 91 -8.60 -29.42 -3.00
C LEU A 91 -7.82 -29.21 -4.30
#